data_AF-A0A498LBH9-F1
#
_entry.id   AF-A0A498LBH9-F1
#
_cell.length_a   1.000
_cell.length_b   1.000
_cell.length_c   1.000
_cell.angle_alpha   90.00
_cell.angle_beta   90.00
_cell.angle_gamma   90.00
#
_symmetry.space_group_name_H-M   'P 1'
#
loop_
_entity.id
_entity.type
_entity.pdbx_description
1 polymer ?
#
loop_
_entity_poly.entity_id
_entity_poly.type
_entity_poly.pdbx_seq_one_letter_code
_entity_poly.pdbx_strand_id
1 'polypeptide(L)'
;MTLWLDSTNHDKPWYIGTKSDVIDKQLLAIQPPAELTRVPRSVKERKYWKASEWRSFLLFYALPVLCGVLSKKYWNHLFLLVFGIYSLLQEKIQMVDIDNAEKALKKFVMEFEKLYGKDKVTFNVHLMTHISASVRNWGPLWASSTFSFESFNGTLLRFFNGTTHVQQQIVKRFLKWRDITNKADKYMNNAKDSVKKLFYALQNSKQETAKSAHLSENVRVFGNPHPVKIPVRHMLAIEDLFGVRVQQGLYYDHFLIDSVLYHTEANTRLQKRNNSVAELADGTLCKILSIVAFNPEDCNAQMSCVLVKELCGSGSQLCRDSDLKISSKFIHEVKESNTIYAVHTQFLKRKCVMVDLKDRMYVIALPNNIERD
;
A
#
# COMPACT_ATOMS: atom_id res chain seq x y z
N MET A 1 -0.68 21.15 -5.75
CA MET A 1 -1.04 20.85 -7.15
C MET A 1 -1.74 22.02 -7.86
N THR A 2 -2.60 22.81 -7.20
CA THR A 2 -3.15 24.06 -7.79
C THR A 2 -2.05 24.96 -8.34
N LEU A 3 -0.96 25.12 -7.58
CA LEU A 3 0.22 25.88 -7.99
C LEU A 3 0.78 25.48 -9.38
N TRP A 4 0.75 24.18 -9.71
CA TRP A 4 1.32 23.66 -10.96
C TRP A 4 0.31 23.56 -12.12
N LEU A 5 -0.99 23.44 -11.83
CA LEU A 5 -2.03 23.14 -12.84
C LEU A 5 -3.07 24.26 -13.03
N ASP A 6 -3.07 25.30 -12.20
CA ASP A 6 -3.98 26.43 -12.35
C ASP A 6 -3.52 27.36 -13.49
N SER A 7 -4.42 27.64 -14.44
CA SER A 7 -4.16 28.47 -15.63
C SER A 7 -3.76 29.91 -15.30
N THR A 8 -4.07 30.38 -14.10
CA THR A 8 -3.57 31.68 -13.60
C THR A 8 -2.05 31.73 -13.50
N ASN A 9 -1.36 30.59 -13.47
CA ASN A 9 0.10 30.49 -13.42
C ASN A 9 0.72 30.13 -14.78
N HIS A 10 0.00 30.24 -15.91
CA HIS A 10 0.48 29.78 -17.22
C HIS A 10 1.83 30.39 -17.66
N ASP A 11 2.14 31.59 -17.17
CA ASP A 11 3.37 32.33 -17.39
C ASP A 11 4.53 31.88 -16.47
N LYS A 12 4.25 31.02 -15.48
CA LYS A 12 5.23 30.62 -14.46
C LYS A 12 6.03 29.38 -14.89
N PRO A 13 7.33 29.32 -14.54
CA PRO A 13 8.21 28.21 -14.94
C PRO A 13 7.87 26.84 -14.31
N TRP A 14 7.04 26.81 -13.26
CA TRP A 14 6.55 25.57 -12.63
C TRP A 14 5.20 25.09 -13.17
N TYR A 15 4.60 25.83 -14.12
CA TYR A 15 3.32 25.46 -14.69
C TYR A 15 3.46 24.27 -15.62
N ILE A 16 2.62 23.26 -15.39
CA ILE A 16 2.57 22.01 -16.15
C ILE A 16 1.18 21.71 -16.70
N GLY A 17 0.26 22.69 -16.68
CA GLY A 17 -1.11 22.50 -17.16
C GLY A 17 -1.21 22.16 -18.64
N THR A 18 -0.25 22.59 -19.46
CA THR A 18 -0.14 22.21 -20.88
C THR A 18 0.10 20.71 -21.10
N LYS A 19 0.65 20.02 -20.10
CA LYS A 19 0.90 18.57 -20.12
C LYS A 19 -0.13 17.79 -19.30
N SER A 20 -1.26 18.40 -18.95
CA SER A 20 -2.29 17.78 -18.09
C SER A 20 -2.82 16.46 -18.65
N ASP A 21 -3.02 16.34 -19.96
CA ASP A 21 -3.50 15.09 -20.58
C ASP A 21 -2.46 13.96 -20.49
N VAL A 22 -1.16 14.28 -20.56
CA VAL A 22 -0.08 13.30 -20.37
C VAL A 22 -0.06 12.81 -18.92
N ILE A 23 -0.14 13.74 -17.97
CA ILE A 23 -0.21 13.42 -16.54
C ILE A 23 -1.43 12.54 -16.27
N ASP A 24 -2.59 12.90 -16.82
CA ASP A 24 -3.85 12.19 -16.61
C ASP A 24 -3.79 10.76 -17.13
N LYS A 25 -3.30 10.59 -18.36
CA LYS A 25 -3.12 9.29 -18.98
C LYS A 25 -2.21 8.38 -18.16
N GLN A 26 -1.09 8.91 -17.67
CA GLN A 26 -0.15 8.14 -16.85
C GLN A 26 -0.75 7.81 -15.47
N LEU A 27 -1.42 8.77 -14.84
CA LEU A 27 -2.02 8.59 -13.52
C LEU A 27 -3.16 7.55 -13.54
N LEU A 28 -4.05 7.62 -14.53
CA LEU A 28 -5.20 6.72 -14.67
C LEU A 28 -4.81 5.29 -15.08
N ALA A 29 -3.60 5.07 -15.59
CA ALA A 29 -3.08 3.75 -15.89
C ALA A 29 -2.60 2.99 -14.63
N ILE A 30 -2.40 3.69 -13.50
CA ILE A 30 -1.85 3.08 -12.29
C ILE A 30 -2.92 2.23 -11.58
N GLN A 31 -2.56 0.99 -11.28
CA GLN A 31 -3.37 0.05 -10.50
C GLN A 31 -2.79 -0.10 -9.10
N PRO A 32 -3.30 0.62 -8.08
CA PRO A 32 -2.76 0.50 -6.74
C PRO A 32 -3.13 -0.82 -6.05
N PRO A 33 -2.38 -1.23 -5.02
CA PRO A 33 -2.76 -2.34 -4.17
C PRO A 33 -4.01 -2.00 -3.33
N ALA A 34 -4.60 -3.00 -2.70
CA ALA A 34 -5.85 -2.87 -1.94
C ALA A 34 -5.74 -1.93 -0.72
N GLU A 35 -4.53 -1.74 -0.18
CA GLU A 35 -4.21 -0.89 0.95
C GLU A 35 -4.45 0.60 0.65
N LEU A 36 -4.34 1.00 -0.62
CA LEU A 36 -4.75 2.33 -1.08
C LEU A 36 -6.21 2.24 -1.52
N THR A 37 -7.15 2.63 -0.65
CA THR A 37 -8.57 2.32 -0.86
C THR A 37 -9.16 3.04 -2.06
N ARG A 38 -8.55 4.12 -2.54
CA ARG A 38 -8.99 4.88 -3.71
C ARG A 38 -8.06 4.66 -4.90
N VAL A 39 -8.66 4.36 -6.05
CA VAL A 39 -7.95 4.34 -7.33
C VAL A 39 -7.68 5.77 -7.82
N PRO A 40 -6.60 5.99 -8.60
CA PRO A 40 -6.30 7.31 -9.12
C PRO A 40 -7.46 7.87 -9.94
N ARG A 41 -7.76 9.16 -9.73
CA ARG A 41 -8.73 9.92 -10.52
C ARG A 41 -8.02 10.97 -11.35
N SER A 42 -8.76 11.56 -12.29
CA SER A 42 -8.21 12.58 -13.16
C SER A 42 -7.65 13.77 -12.39
N VAL A 43 -6.51 14.33 -12.81
CA VAL A 43 -5.95 15.57 -12.26
C VAL A 43 -6.84 16.78 -12.54
N LYS A 44 -7.77 16.66 -13.50
CA LYS A 44 -8.82 17.65 -13.76
C LYS A 44 -9.84 17.70 -12.60
N GLU A 45 -10.07 16.57 -11.94
CA GLU A 45 -10.96 16.45 -10.78
C GLU A 45 -10.28 16.71 -9.43
N ARG A 46 -9.01 17.17 -9.43
CA ARG A 46 -8.20 17.34 -8.20
C ARG A 46 -8.86 18.15 -7.08
N LYS A 47 -9.77 19.08 -7.43
CA LYS A 47 -10.56 19.85 -6.45
C LYS A 47 -11.41 18.95 -5.54
N TYR A 48 -11.79 17.77 -6.03
CA TYR A 48 -12.64 16.80 -5.32
C TYR A 48 -11.85 15.63 -4.73
N TRP A 49 -10.52 15.62 -4.85
CA TRP A 49 -9.67 14.59 -4.26
C TRP A 49 -9.75 14.63 -2.74
N LYS A 50 -9.90 13.46 -2.13
CA LYS A 50 -9.83 13.26 -0.69
C LYS A 50 -8.38 13.26 -0.21
N ALA A 51 -8.17 13.42 1.09
CA ALA A 51 -6.84 13.43 1.68
C ALA A 51 -6.05 12.12 1.40
N SER A 52 -6.71 10.96 1.39
CA SER A 52 -6.10 9.67 0.99
C SER A 52 -5.60 9.64 -0.46
N GLU A 53 -6.30 10.31 -1.38
CA GLU A 53 -5.87 10.43 -2.78
C GLU A 53 -4.66 11.37 -2.90
N TRP A 54 -4.64 12.47 -2.15
CA TRP A 54 -3.49 13.36 -2.08
C TRP A 54 -2.26 12.66 -1.49
N ARG A 55 -2.45 11.85 -0.45
CA ARG A 55 -1.40 11.02 0.15
C ARG A 55 -0.86 10.02 -0.87
N SER A 56 -1.75 9.27 -1.52
CA SER A 56 -1.37 8.29 -2.55
C SER A 56 -0.62 8.95 -3.71
N PHE A 57 -1.10 10.10 -4.17
CA PHE A 57 -0.44 10.90 -5.19
C PHE A 57 0.97 11.31 -4.75
N LEU A 58 1.11 11.92 -3.57
CA LEU A 58 2.41 12.39 -3.08
C LEU A 58 3.43 11.26 -2.96
N LEU A 59 3.04 10.14 -2.33
CA LEU A 59 3.98 9.08 -1.96
C LEU A 59 4.35 8.16 -3.13
N PHE A 60 3.40 7.87 -4.02
CA PHE A 60 3.58 6.80 -5.00
C PHE A 60 3.54 7.29 -6.45
N TYR A 61 2.76 8.32 -6.76
CA TYR A 61 2.51 8.70 -8.16
C TYR A 61 3.31 9.93 -8.60
N ALA A 62 3.54 10.88 -7.70
CA ALA A 62 4.06 12.21 -8.04
C ALA A 62 5.45 12.14 -8.66
N LEU A 63 6.38 11.37 -8.07
CA LEU A 63 7.75 11.27 -8.59
C LEU A 63 7.81 10.58 -9.97
N PRO A 64 7.24 9.37 -10.17
CA PRO A 64 7.17 8.75 -11.49
C PRO A 64 6.48 9.60 -12.55
N VAL A 65 5.24 10.04 -12.28
CA VAL A 65 4.37 10.68 -13.27
C VAL A 65 4.87 12.06 -13.64
N LEU A 66 5.48 12.79 -12.69
CA LEU A 66 5.98 14.14 -12.97
C LEU A 66 7.43 14.15 -13.47
N CYS A 67 8.08 12.99 -13.58
CA CYS A 67 9.43 12.88 -14.15
C CYS A 67 9.41 13.28 -15.64
N GLY A 68 10.21 14.28 -16.02
CA GLY A 68 10.21 14.84 -17.39
C GLY A 68 9.01 15.77 -17.71
N VAL A 69 8.02 15.85 -16.81
CA VAL A 69 6.91 16.81 -16.90
C VAL A 69 7.32 18.11 -16.21
N LEU A 70 7.71 18.02 -14.93
CA LEU A 70 8.30 19.11 -14.17
C LEU A 70 9.76 19.33 -14.60
N SER A 71 10.20 20.57 -14.64
CA SER A 71 11.63 20.85 -14.82
C SER A 71 12.44 20.30 -13.64
N LYS A 72 13.71 19.96 -13.88
CA LYS A 72 14.55 19.23 -12.91
C LYS A 72 14.61 19.92 -11.55
N LYS A 73 14.62 21.26 -11.51
CA LYS A 73 14.63 22.07 -10.29
C LYS A 73 13.39 21.82 -9.41
N TYR A 74 12.19 21.90 -9.99
CA TYR A 74 10.93 21.68 -9.27
C TYR A 74 10.71 20.21 -8.91
N TRP A 75 11.17 19.30 -9.77
CA TRP A 75 11.08 17.87 -9.51
C TRP A 75 12.01 17.43 -8.37
N ASN A 76 13.23 17.96 -8.30
CA ASN A 76 14.13 17.74 -7.16
C ASN A 76 13.56 18.34 -5.87
N HIS A 77 12.91 19.50 -5.96
CA HIS A 77 12.22 20.11 -4.82
C HIS A 77 11.06 19.24 -4.32
N LEU A 78 10.23 18.70 -5.21
CA LEU A 78 9.20 17.71 -4.88
C LEU A 78 9.80 16.48 -4.18
N PHE A 79 10.95 15.99 -4.64
CA PHE A 79 11.63 14.86 -4.02
C PHE A 79 11.95 15.09 -2.54
N LEU A 80 12.36 16.30 -2.13
CA LEU A 80 12.61 16.61 -0.71
C LEU A 80 11.35 16.40 0.15
N LEU A 81 10.19 16.82 -0.34
CA LEU A 81 8.92 16.64 0.35
C LEU A 81 8.55 15.15 0.43
N VAL A 82 8.61 14.43 -0.70
CA VAL A 82 8.27 13.00 -0.73
C VAL A 82 9.20 12.20 0.17
N PHE A 83 10.51 12.48 0.12
CA PHE A 83 11.50 11.82 0.96
C PHE A 83 11.24 12.07 2.46
N GLY A 84 10.99 13.32 2.83
CA GLY A 84 10.72 13.69 4.23
C GLY A 84 9.48 13.00 4.77
N ILE A 85 8.35 13.09 4.05
CA ILE A 85 7.09 12.48 4.49
C ILE A 85 7.15 10.95 4.48
N TYR A 86 7.73 10.34 3.44
CA TYR A 86 7.86 8.88 3.35
C TYR A 86 8.70 8.32 4.51
N SER A 87 9.85 8.94 4.81
CA SER A 87 10.74 8.51 5.90
C SER A 87 10.03 8.56 7.25
N LEU A 88 9.19 9.56 7.47
CA LEU A 88 8.45 9.76 8.72
C LEU A 88 7.17 8.91 8.84
N LEU A 89 6.79 8.21 7.78
CA LEU A 89 5.68 7.25 7.74
C LEU A 89 6.13 5.80 7.92
N GLN A 90 7.43 5.53 8.05
CA GLN A 90 7.91 4.16 8.23
C GLN A 90 7.42 3.56 9.56
N GLU A 91 7.24 2.24 9.59
CA GLU A 91 6.83 1.53 10.81
C GLU A 91 7.91 1.57 11.89
N LYS A 92 9.17 1.43 11.49
CA LYS A 92 10.36 1.54 12.34
C LYS A 92 11.24 2.63 11.77
N ILE A 93 11.43 3.72 12.52
CA ILE A 93 12.19 4.89 12.09
C ILE A 93 13.41 5.02 12.98
N GLN A 94 14.62 5.03 12.40
CA GLN A 94 15.83 5.34 13.16
C GLN A 94 15.96 6.85 13.36
N MET A 95 16.63 7.27 14.44
CA MET A 95 16.82 8.70 14.71
C MET A 95 17.54 9.43 13.55
N VAL A 96 18.52 8.76 12.92
CA VAL A 96 19.22 9.28 11.74
C VAL A 96 18.29 9.52 10.55
N ASP A 97 17.25 8.69 10.37
CA ASP A 97 16.27 8.87 9.30
C ASP A 97 15.34 10.05 9.60
N ILE A 98 14.99 10.27 10.88
CA ILE A 98 14.24 11.46 11.32
C ILE A 98 15.07 12.73 11.07
N ASP A 99 16.36 12.71 11.40
CA ASP A 99 17.28 13.84 11.17
C ASP A 99 17.42 14.16 9.67
N ASN A 100 17.53 13.12 8.84
CA ASN A 100 17.58 13.28 7.39
C ASN A 100 16.27 13.83 6.82
N ALA A 101 15.12 13.34 7.31
CA ALA A 101 13.82 13.85 6.94
C ALA A 101 13.65 15.32 7.36
N GLU A 102 14.10 15.70 8.56
CA GLU A 102 14.07 17.09 9.03
C GLU A 102 14.90 18.01 8.13
N LYS A 103 16.12 17.61 7.79
CA LYS A 103 16.98 18.36 6.86
C LYS A 103 16.31 18.52 5.50
N ALA A 104 15.71 17.46 4.97
CA ALA A 104 14.99 17.49 3.70
C ALA A 104 13.78 18.44 3.74
N LEU A 105 12.94 18.38 4.78
CA LEU A 105 11.76 19.24 4.93
C LEU A 105 12.14 20.69 5.17
N LYS A 106 13.19 20.97 5.96
CA LYS A 106 13.72 22.34 6.12
C LYS A 106 14.27 22.89 4.80
N LYS A 107 15.03 22.09 4.04
CA LYS A 107 15.50 22.47 2.70
C LYS A 107 14.34 22.75 1.75
N PHE A 108 13.32 21.89 1.75
CA PHE A 108 12.08 22.10 0.99
C PHE A 108 11.45 23.45 1.31
N VAL A 109 11.29 23.82 2.58
CA VAL A 109 10.69 25.09 2.99
C VAL A 109 11.56 26.29 2.60
N MET A 110 12.88 26.21 2.82
CA MET A 110 13.82 27.28 2.44
C MET A 110 13.86 27.55 0.94
N GLU A 111 13.75 26.50 0.12
CA GLU A 111 13.73 26.63 -1.33
C GLU A 111 12.37 27.03 -1.89
N PHE A 112 11.28 26.79 -1.14
CA PHE A 112 9.91 27.04 -1.60
C PHE A 112 9.72 28.50 -2.03
N GLU A 113 10.11 29.47 -1.19
CA GLU A 113 9.99 30.90 -1.50
C GLU A 113 10.77 31.27 -2.76
N LYS A 114 12.01 30.78 -2.88
CA LYS A 114 12.88 31.05 -4.04
C LYS A 114 12.33 30.45 -5.33
N LEU A 115 11.57 29.36 -5.23
CA LEU A 115 11.04 28.61 -6.37
C LEU A 115 9.70 29.14 -6.84
N TYR A 116 8.82 29.51 -5.92
CA TYR A 116 7.41 29.78 -6.18
C TYR A 116 6.96 31.20 -5.82
N GLY A 117 7.79 31.96 -5.11
CA GLY A 117 7.47 33.30 -4.63
C GLY A 117 6.97 33.31 -3.18
N LYS A 118 7.17 34.46 -2.52
CA LYS A 118 6.82 34.68 -1.11
C LYS A 118 5.31 34.56 -0.85
N ASP A 119 4.49 35.00 -1.79
CA ASP A 119 3.03 34.93 -1.72
C ASP A 119 2.49 33.49 -1.69
N LYS A 120 3.29 32.50 -2.11
CA LYS A 120 2.92 31.08 -2.12
C LYS A 120 3.31 30.34 -0.85
N VAL A 121 4.09 30.96 0.04
CA VAL A 121 4.51 30.36 1.31
C VAL A 121 3.34 30.42 2.30
N THR A 122 2.49 29.39 2.26
CA THR A 122 1.36 29.28 3.18
C THR A 122 1.78 28.76 4.55
N PHE A 123 0.89 28.88 5.54
CA PHE A 123 1.09 28.30 6.87
C PHE A 123 1.42 26.80 6.83
N ASN A 124 0.76 26.03 5.94
CA ASN A 124 1.02 24.59 5.81
C ASN A 124 2.43 24.30 5.29
N VAL A 125 3.01 25.18 4.46
CA VAL A 125 4.41 25.05 4.04
C VAL A 125 5.32 25.23 5.25
N HIS A 126 5.07 26.24 6.09
CA HIS A 126 5.82 26.45 7.32
C HIS A 126 5.71 25.27 8.29
N LEU A 127 4.52 24.69 8.47
CA LEU A 127 4.31 23.55 9.37
C LEU A 127 5.21 22.34 9.05
N MET A 128 5.66 22.19 7.81
CA MET A 128 6.58 21.11 7.42
C MET A 128 7.90 21.12 8.23
N THR A 129 8.34 22.28 8.74
CA THR A 129 9.57 22.36 9.56
C THR A 129 9.43 21.73 10.94
N HIS A 130 8.20 21.52 11.41
CA HIS A 130 7.90 21.03 12.76
C HIS A 130 7.55 19.54 12.80
N ILE A 131 7.23 18.95 11.65
CA ILE A 131 6.73 17.57 11.55
C ILE A 131 7.73 16.56 12.14
N SER A 132 9.04 16.71 11.88
CA SER A 132 10.04 15.79 12.46
C SER A 132 10.11 15.86 13.98
N ALA A 133 9.87 17.04 14.58
CA ALA A 133 9.79 17.18 16.03
C ALA A 133 8.55 16.48 16.59
N SER A 134 7.41 16.57 15.92
CA SER A 134 6.22 15.79 16.27
C SER A 134 6.49 14.29 16.26
N VAL A 135 7.24 13.79 15.27
CA VAL A 135 7.59 12.37 15.19
C VAL A 135 8.49 11.91 16.33
N ARG A 136 9.45 12.74 16.76
CA ARG A 136 10.29 12.44 17.94
C ARG A 136 9.46 12.34 19.23
N ASN A 137 8.42 13.15 19.35
CA ASN A 137 7.62 13.23 20.56
C ASN A 137 6.49 12.18 20.60
N TRP A 138 5.88 11.88 19.45
CA TRP A 138 4.62 11.12 19.38
C TRP A 138 4.70 9.85 18.53
N GLY A 139 5.86 9.56 17.93
CA GLY A 139 6.05 8.42 17.04
C GLY A 139 5.70 8.74 15.56
N PRO A 140 5.68 7.71 14.70
CA PRO A 140 5.47 7.89 13.25
C PRO A 140 4.20 8.68 12.90
N LEU A 141 4.20 9.32 11.73
CA LEU A 141 3.08 10.16 11.29
C LEU A 141 1.73 9.44 11.27
N TRP A 142 1.71 8.14 10.92
CA TRP A 142 0.49 7.35 10.89
C TRP A 142 -0.11 7.11 12.29
N ALA A 143 0.69 7.20 13.37
CA ALA A 143 0.22 6.97 14.74
C ALA A 143 -0.62 8.13 15.30
N SER A 144 -0.44 9.34 14.74
CA SER A 144 -1.21 10.55 15.09
C SER A 144 -2.16 10.99 13.98
N SER A 145 -2.36 10.16 12.96
CA SER A 145 -3.24 10.43 11.83
C SER A 145 -4.70 10.46 12.27
N THR A 146 -5.47 11.39 11.70
CA THR A 146 -6.91 11.52 11.97
C THR A 146 -7.77 10.62 11.09
N PHE A 147 -7.19 9.85 10.16
CA PHE A 147 -7.95 8.99 9.23
C PHE A 147 -8.81 7.94 9.94
N SER A 148 -8.29 7.33 11.01
CA SER A 148 -9.03 6.33 11.79
C SER A 148 -10.29 6.93 12.43
N PHE A 149 -10.19 8.14 12.97
CA PHE A 149 -11.31 8.87 13.57
C PHE A 149 -12.32 9.31 12.50
N GLU A 150 -11.86 9.83 11.36
CA GLU A 150 -12.74 10.23 10.25
C GLU A 150 -13.50 9.02 9.67
N SER A 151 -12.82 7.89 9.50
CA SER A 151 -13.43 6.64 9.06
C SER A 151 -14.52 6.17 10.03
N PHE A 152 -14.26 6.29 11.34
CA PHE A 152 -15.23 5.90 12.38
C PHE A 152 -16.49 6.78 12.39
N ASN A 153 -16.44 8.03 11.89
CA ASN A 153 -17.64 8.84 11.72
C ASN A 153 -18.69 8.14 10.85
N GLY A 154 -18.28 7.41 9.81
CA GLY A 154 -19.19 6.62 8.98
C GLY A 154 -19.91 5.51 9.75
N THR A 155 -19.25 4.93 10.76
CA THR A 155 -19.85 3.95 11.67
C THR A 155 -20.80 4.63 12.65
N LEU A 156 -20.41 5.76 13.24
CA LEU A 156 -21.24 6.52 14.17
C LEU A 156 -22.54 7.00 13.52
N LEU A 157 -22.49 7.41 12.25
CA LEU A 157 -23.67 7.81 11.48
C LEU A 157 -24.70 6.68 11.31
N ARG A 158 -24.29 5.40 11.45
CA ARG A 158 -25.22 4.24 11.44
C ARG A 158 -25.89 4.00 12.79
N PHE A 159 -25.42 4.67 13.86
CA PHE A 159 -25.92 4.45 15.21
C PHE A 159 -27.15 5.29 15.58
N PHE A 160 -27.66 6.12 14.68
CA PHE A 160 -28.93 6.81 14.89
C PHE A 160 -29.76 6.78 13.61
N ASN A 161 -31.09 6.81 13.78
CA ASN A 161 -32.03 7.04 12.69
C ASN A 161 -32.92 8.22 13.08
N GLY A 162 -33.20 9.12 12.13
CA GLY A 162 -33.99 10.33 12.39
C GLY A 162 -33.22 11.42 13.16
N THR A 163 -33.92 12.48 13.56
CA THR A 163 -33.33 13.70 14.12
C THR A 163 -33.51 13.86 15.63
N THR A 164 -34.30 12.99 16.28
CA THR A 164 -34.62 13.09 17.71
C THR A 164 -33.63 12.33 18.58
N HIS A 165 -33.16 12.96 19.65
CA HIS A 165 -32.26 12.35 20.66
C HIS A 165 -31.04 11.62 20.07
N VAL A 166 -30.44 12.15 19.00
CA VAL A 166 -29.34 11.54 18.25
C VAL A 166 -28.20 11.07 19.16
N GLN A 167 -27.77 11.90 20.12
CA GLN A 167 -26.68 11.55 21.04
C GLN A 167 -27.02 10.30 21.86
N GLN A 168 -28.25 10.21 22.38
CA GLN A 168 -28.68 9.04 23.17
C GLN A 168 -28.79 7.78 22.30
N GLN A 169 -29.25 7.92 21.05
CA GLN A 169 -29.28 6.79 20.11
C GLN A 169 -27.88 6.24 19.87
N ILE A 170 -26.92 7.13 19.57
CA ILE A 170 -25.52 6.77 19.32
C ILE A 170 -24.95 6.03 20.54
N VAL A 171 -25.04 6.63 21.73
CA VAL A 171 -24.49 6.05 22.96
C VAL A 171 -25.12 4.68 23.24
N LYS A 172 -26.45 4.57 23.19
CA LYS A 172 -27.16 3.31 23.46
C LYS A 172 -26.78 2.21 22.46
N ARG A 173 -26.69 2.52 21.16
CA ARG A 173 -26.33 1.52 20.14
C ARG A 173 -24.85 1.12 20.24
N PHE A 174 -23.95 2.08 20.48
CA PHE A 174 -22.53 1.79 20.67
C PHE A 174 -22.29 0.88 21.89
N LEU A 175 -22.89 1.19 23.03
CA LEU A 175 -22.76 0.36 24.23
C LEU A 175 -23.31 -1.04 24.01
N LYS A 176 -24.47 -1.18 23.32
CA LYS A 176 -25.00 -2.50 22.94
C LYS A 176 -24.07 -3.25 22.00
N TRP A 177 -23.52 -2.59 20.99
CA TRP A 177 -22.58 -3.18 20.02
C TRP A 177 -21.30 -3.66 20.70
N ARG A 178 -20.77 -2.92 21.69
CA ARG A 178 -19.60 -3.34 22.46
C ARG A 178 -19.92 -4.50 23.41
N ASP A 179 -21.07 -4.46 24.06
CA ASP A 179 -21.46 -5.45 25.08
C ASP A 179 -21.88 -6.79 24.48
N ILE A 180 -22.39 -6.82 23.24
CA ILE A 180 -22.97 -8.03 22.63
C ILE A 180 -21.94 -9.16 22.49
N THR A 181 -20.69 -8.84 22.19
CA THR A 181 -19.59 -9.83 22.08
C THR A 181 -19.22 -10.37 23.45
N ASN A 182 -19.02 -9.50 24.45
CA ASN A 182 -18.66 -9.93 25.80
C ASN A 182 -19.77 -10.75 26.49
N LYS A 183 -21.03 -10.44 26.19
CA LYS A 183 -22.18 -11.16 26.73
C LYS A 183 -22.46 -12.45 25.94
N ALA A 184 -22.04 -12.53 24.68
CA ALA A 184 -22.23 -13.71 23.83
C ALA A 184 -21.74 -14.98 24.51
N ASP A 185 -20.49 -14.98 24.97
CA ASP A 185 -19.86 -16.18 25.52
C ASP A 185 -20.64 -16.69 26.76
N LYS A 186 -21.16 -15.76 27.59
CA LYS A 186 -21.97 -16.13 28.75
C LYS A 186 -23.31 -16.75 28.37
N TYR A 187 -24.04 -16.15 27.41
CA TYR A 187 -25.40 -16.58 27.08
C TYR A 187 -25.46 -17.68 26.02
N MET A 188 -24.42 -17.84 25.21
CA MET A 188 -24.36 -18.81 24.13
C MET A 188 -23.88 -20.18 24.58
N ASN A 189 -23.22 -20.34 25.75
CA ASN A 189 -22.71 -21.63 26.22
C ASN A 189 -23.75 -22.76 26.14
N ASN A 190 -24.99 -22.49 26.56
CA ASN A 190 -26.10 -23.45 26.56
C ASN A 190 -27.04 -23.34 25.34
N ALA A 191 -26.71 -22.49 24.36
CA ALA A 191 -27.51 -22.36 23.15
C ALA A 191 -27.30 -23.56 22.21
N LYS A 192 -28.35 -23.92 21.46
CA LYS A 192 -28.25 -24.89 20.37
C LYS A 192 -27.21 -24.45 19.35
N ASP A 193 -26.50 -25.41 18.74
CA ASP A 193 -25.46 -25.12 17.74
C ASP A 193 -25.96 -24.29 16.55
N SER A 194 -27.21 -24.48 16.12
CA SER A 194 -27.82 -23.67 15.07
C SER A 194 -27.94 -22.18 15.47
N VAL A 195 -28.23 -21.90 16.74
CA VAL A 195 -28.34 -20.54 17.28
C VAL A 195 -26.96 -19.93 17.46
N LYS A 196 -25.98 -20.70 17.96
CA LYS A 196 -24.57 -20.28 18.03
C LYS A 196 -24.06 -19.89 16.64
N LYS A 197 -24.26 -20.75 15.64
CA LYS A 197 -23.87 -20.50 14.25
C LYS A 197 -24.53 -19.25 13.67
N LEU A 198 -25.84 -19.08 13.84
CA LEU A 198 -26.54 -17.88 13.37
C LEU A 198 -26.04 -16.61 14.06
N PHE A 199 -25.86 -16.65 15.38
CA PHE A 199 -25.42 -15.51 16.15
C PHE A 199 -24.00 -15.07 15.76
N TYR A 200 -23.06 -16.01 15.67
CA TYR A 200 -21.72 -15.70 15.20
C TYR A 200 -21.73 -15.25 13.73
N ALA A 201 -22.62 -15.77 12.87
CA ALA A 201 -22.78 -15.28 11.50
C ALA A 201 -23.36 -13.85 11.42
N LEU A 202 -24.15 -13.42 12.42
CA LEU A 202 -24.67 -12.04 12.51
C LEU A 202 -23.65 -11.07 13.12
N GLN A 203 -22.78 -11.55 14.03
CA GLN A 203 -21.69 -10.75 14.60
C GLN A 203 -20.50 -10.61 13.65
N ASN A 204 -20.08 -11.73 13.06
CA ASN A 204 -19.04 -11.77 12.05
C ASN A 204 -19.68 -11.53 10.68
N SER A 205 -19.56 -10.29 10.19
CA SER A 205 -19.66 -10.03 8.75
C SER A 205 -18.64 -10.83 7.91
N LYS A 206 -17.67 -11.50 8.57
CA LYS A 206 -16.78 -12.50 7.99
C LYS A 206 -17.44 -13.88 7.99
N GLN A 207 -18.44 -14.08 7.13
CA GLN A 207 -18.66 -15.45 6.65
C GLN A 207 -17.36 -15.88 5.99
N GLU A 208 -16.81 -17.04 6.38
CA GLU A 208 -15.74 -17.63 5.61
C GLU A 208 -16.23 -17.78 4.18
N THR A 209 -15.54 -17.13 3.25
CA THR A 209 -15.92 -17.21 1.84
C THR A 209 -15.99 -18.69 1.47
N ALA A 210 -17.16 -19.15 1.00
CA ALA A 210 -17.47 -20.59 0.85
C ALA A 210 -16.46 -21.39 -0.01
N LYS A 211 -15.55 -20.71 -0.73
CA LYS A 211 -14.43 -21.27 -1.49
C LYS A 211 -13.10 -20.74 -0.95
N SER A 212 -12.69 -21.21 0.22
CA SER A 212 -11.36 -20.92 0.77
C SER A 212 -10.85 -22.09 1.60
N ALA A 213 -9.53 -22.22 1.69
CA ALA A 213 -8.86 -23.22 2.52
C ALA A 213 -7.69 -22.58 3.28
N HIS A 214 -7.31 -23.17 4.42
CA HIS A 214 -6.11 -22.80 5.15
C HIS A 214 -4.98 -23.76 4.77
N LEU A 215 -3.84 -23.22 4.33
CA LEU A 215 -2.61 -23.99 4.12
C LEU A 215 -1.75 -24.02 5.38
N SER A 216 -1.84 -22.97 6.20
CA SER A 216 -1.28 -22.88 7.54
C SER A 216 -2.08 -21.87 8.37
N GLU A 217 -1.72 -21.68 9.64
CA GLU A 217 -2.38 -20.71 10.54
C GLU A 217 -2.47 -19.31 9.91
N ASN A 218 -1.39 -18.86 9.28
CA ASN A 218 -1.28 -17.51 8.73
C ASN A 218 -1.59 -17.41 7.24
N VAL A 219 -1.84 -18.54 6.56
CA VAL A 219 -1.97 -18.61 5.10
C VAL A 219 -3.34 -19.16 4.73
N ARG A 220 -4.16 -18.31 4.12
CA ARG A 220 -5.50 -18.68 3.62
C ARG A 220 -5.58 -18.47 2.13
N VAL A 221 -5.96 -19.49 1.38
CA VAL A 221 -6.13 -19.45 -0.08
C VAL A 221 -7.60 -19.39 -0.47
N PHE A 222 -7.91 -18.83 -1.63
CA PHE A 222 -9.27 -18.64 -2.13
C PHE A 222 -9.46 -19.23 -3.53
N GLY A 223 -10.70 -19.63 -3.81
CA GLY A 223 -11.08 -20.23 -5.08
C GLY A 223 -10.76 -21.72 -5.14
N ASN A 224 -10.96 -22.31 -6.32
CA ASN A 224 -10.61 -23.69 -6.57
C ASN A 224 -9.12 -23.75 -6.97
N PRO A 225 -8.32 -24.67 -6.39
CA PRO A 225 -6.95 -24.85 -6.85
C PRO A 225 -6.93 -25.34 -8.29
N HIS A 226 -5.88 -24.95 -9.01
CA HIS A 226 -5.55 -25.54 -10.29
C HIS A 226 -4.53 -26.65 -10.05
N PRO A 227 -4.90 -27.94 -10.17
CA PRO A 227 -3.92 -29.03 -10.12
C PRO A 227 -3.11 -29.00 -11.42
N VAL A 228 -1.80 -28.84 -11.30
CA VAL A 228 -0.92 -28.73 -12.47
C VAL A 228 0.32 -29.60 -12.25
N LYS A 229 0.76 -30.28 -13.31
CA LYS A 229 2.13 -30.80 -13.39
C LYS A 229 3.08 -29.59 -13.33
N ILE A 230 3.87 -29.51 -12.27
CA ILE A 230 4.67 -28.31 -11.99
C ILE A 230 5.63 -28.06 -13.16
N PRO A 231 5.61 -26.86 -13.78
CA PRO A 231 6.56 -26.51 -14.83
C PRO A 231 8.00 -26.65 -14.32
N VAL A 232 8.93 -27.09 -15.19
CA VAL A 232 10.33 -27.38 -14.81
C VAL A 232 10.99 -26.23 -14.05
N ARG A 233 10.77 -24.98 -14.46
CA ARG A 233 11.32 -23.79 -13.77
C ARG A 233 10.82 -23.65 -12.33
N HIS A 234 9.54 -23.95 -12.10
CA HIS A 234 8.96 -23.88 -10.75
C HIS A 234 9.42 -25.06 -9.90
N MET A 235 9.61 -26.24 -10.51
CA MET A 235 10.13 -27.41 -9.82
C MET A 235 11.56 -27.15 -9.31
N LEU A 236 12.43 -26.60 -10.15
CA LEU A 236 13.79 -26.22 -9.76
C LEU A 236 13.79 -25.16 -8.65
N ALA A 237 12.91 -24.16 -8.74
CA ALA A 237 12.75 -23.14 -7.71
C ALA A 237 12.30 -23.72 -6.35
N ILE A 238 11.41 -24.71 -6.37
CA ILE A 238 10.95 -25.41 -5.15
C ILE A 238 12.05 -26.31 -4.59
N GLU A 239 12.77 -27.03 -5.46
CA GLU A 239 13.89 -27.90 -5.08
C GLU A 239 15.03 -27.07 -4.46
N ASP A 240 15.32 -25.88 -4.98
CA ASP A 240 16.33 -24.96 -4.41
C ASP A 240 15.95 -24.48 -3.00
N LEU A 241 14.65 -24.22 -2.75
CA LEU A 241 14.19 -23.75 -1.44
C LEU A 241 14.07 -24.86 -0.39
N PHE A 242 13.53 -26.02 -0.77
CA PHE A 242 13.17 -27.08 0.18
C PHE A 242 14.08 -28.31 0.11
N GLY A 243 14.94 -28.43 -0.90
CA GLY A 243 15.76 -29.62 -1.14
C GLY A 243 14.96 -30.85 -1.59
N VAL A 244 13.69 -30.67 -1.99
CA VAL A 244 12.80 -31.77 -2.39
C VAL A 244 12.27 -31.59 -3.81
N ARG A 245 12.13 -32.70 -4.54
CA ARG A 245 11.51 -32.70 -5.87
C ARG A 245 10.02 -32.96 -5.77
N VAL A 246 9.25 -32.17 -6.53
CA VAL A 246 7.80 -32.21 -6.51
C VAL A 246 7.29 -32.16 -7.94
N GLN A 247 6.52 -33.17 -8.35
CA GLN A 247 6.00 -33.26 -9.73
C GLN A 247 4.61 -32.64 -9.88
N GLN A 248 3.82 -32.61 -8.82
CA GLN A 248 2.43 -32.13 -8.82
C GLN A 248 2.20 -31.14 -7.68
N GLY A 249 1.42 -30.10 -7.94
CA GLY A 249 1.06 -29.10 -6.95
C GLY A 249 -0.28 -28.46 -7.24
N LEU A 250 -0.87 -27.87 -6.20
CA LEU A 250 -2.09 -27.09 -6.26
C LEU A 250 -1.73 -25.61 -6.29
N TYR A 251 -2.07 -24.95 -7.40
CA TYR A 251 -1.82 -23.52 -7.59
C TYR A 251 -3.04 -22.70 -7.17
N TYR A 252 -2.80 -21.62 -6.45
CA TYR A 252 -3.83 -20.66 -6.06
C TYR A 252 -3.45 -19.25 -6.50
N ASP A 253 -4.44 -18.55 -7.07
CA ASP A 253 -4.25 -17.19 -7.61
C ASP A 253 -4.56 -16.08 -6.60
N HIS A 254 -5.18 -16.42 -5.48
CA HIS A 254 -5.66 -15.48 -4.48
C HIS A 254 -5.41 -16.05 -3.09
N PHE A 255 -4.75 -15.28 -2.25
CA PHE A 255 -4.40 -15.75 -0.91
C PHE A 255 -4.17 -14.60 0.06
N LEU A 256 -4.36 -14.86 1.34
CA LEU A 256 -3.99 -14.00 2.46
C LEU A 256 -2.77 -14.60 3.14
N ILE A 257 -1.80 -13.76 3.45
CA ILE A 257 -0.71 -14.04 4.39
C ILE A 257 -0.79 -12.97 5.46
N ASP A 258 -0.93 -13.35 6.73
CA ASP A 258 -1.04 -12.42 7.86
C ASP A 258 -2.11 -11.33 7.65
N SER A 259 -3.26 -11.73 7.09
CA SER A 259 -4.37 -10.82 6.72
C SER A 259 -4.07 -9.78 5.62
N VAL A 260 -2.98 -9.95 4.87
CA VAL A 260 -2.61 -9.16 3.70
C VAL A 260 -2.97 -9.93 2.43
N LEU A 261 -3.80 -9.33 1.57
CA LEU A 261 -4.36 -9.99 0.38
C LEU A 261 -3.42 -9.91 -0.81
N TYR A 262 -2.96 -11.04 -1.32
CA TYR A 262 -2.18 -11.12 -2.56
C TYR A 262 -2.98 -11.78 -3.67
N HIS A 263 -2.64 -11.44 -4.91
CA HIS A 263 -3.12 -12.16 -6.07
C HIS A 263 -2.07 -12.24 -7.17
N THR A 264 -2.30 -13.12 -8.13
CA THR A 264 -1.44 -13.33 -9.30
C THR A 264 -1.77 -12.34 -10.42
N GLU A 265 -0.83 -12.14 -11.34
CA GLU A 265 -0.97 -11.24 -12.50
C GLU A 265 -2.04 -11.72 -13.49
N ALA A 266 -2.23 -13.04 -13.62
CA ALA A 266 -3.22 -13.65 -14.52
C ALA A 266 -4.68 -13.39 -14.10
N ASN A 267 -4.90 -12.69 -13.00
CA ASN A 267 -6.22 -12.45 -12.45
C ASN A 267 -6.98 -11.34 -13.19
N THR A 268 -7.94 -11.74 -14.02
CA THR A 268 -8.81 -10.85 -14.79
C THR A 268 -9.90 -10.17 -13.96
N ARG A 269 -10.11 -10.53 -12.68
CA ARG A 269 -11.22 -10.02 -11.85
C ARG A 269 -10.93 -8.69 -11.17
N LEU A 270 -9.67 -8.39 -10.85
CA LEU A 270 -9.25 -7.17 -10.15
C LEU A 270 -8.62 -6.14 -11.09
N GLN A 271 -9.30 -5.81 -12.20
CA GLN A 271 -8.75 -4.98 -13.28
C GLN A 271 -8.30 -3.57 -12.89
N LYS A 272 -8.68 -3.07 -11.70
CA LYS A 272 -8.30 -1.73 -11.21
C LYS A 272 -7.24 -1.74 -10.12
N ARG A 273 -6.77 -2.92 -9.68
CA ARG A 273 -5.85 -3.05 -8.54
C ARG A 273 -4.76 -4.08 -8.83
N ASN A 274 -3.57 -3.82 -8.31
CA ASN A 274 -2.47 -4.74 -8.41
C ASN A 274 -1.92 -5.07 -7.02
N ASN A 275 -2.18 -6.30 -6.55
CA ASN A 275 -1.64 -6.87 -5.31
C ASN A 275 -0.60 -7.96 -5.57
N SER A 276 -0.03 -7.99 -6.79
CA SER A 276 0.97 -8.98 -7.18
C SER A 276 2.40 -8.51 -6.91
N VAL A 277 2.65 -7.26 -6.53
CA VAL A 277 4.01 -6.73 -6.36
C VAL A 277 4.34 -6.56 -4.88
N ALA A 278 5.49 -7.09 -4.48
CA ALA A 278 5.93 -7.08 -3.09
C ALA A 278 7.46 -6.92 -2.95
N GLU A 279 7.87 -6.43 -1.79
CA GLU A 279 9.24 -6.42 -1.30
C GLU A 279 9.41 -7.60 -0.33
N LEU A 280 10.51 -8.34 -0.50
CA LEU A 280 10.92 -9.43 0.38
C LEU A 280 11.70 -8.91 1.59
N ALA A 281 11.92 -9.78 2.58
CA ALA A 281 12.63 -9.45 3.82
C ALA A 281 14.06 -8.91 3.59
N ASP A 282 14.73 -9.41 2.55
CA ASP A 282 16.08 -9.02 2.11
C ASP A 282 16.10 -7.71 1.29
N GLY A 283 14.93 -7.14 0.97
CA GLY A 283 14.79 -5.93 0.16
C GLY A 283 14.60 -6.21 -1.34
N THR A 284 14.60 -7.47 -1.77
CA THR A 284 14.37 -7.82 -3.18
C THR A 284 12.94 -7.51 -3.59
N LEU A 285 12.77 -6.88 -4.75
CA LEU A 285 11.46 -6.56 -5.31
C LEU A 285 11.03 -7.68 -6.26
N CYS A 286 9.76 -8.09 -6.18
CA CYS A 286 9.28 -9.20 -6.98
C CYS A 286 7.81 -9.07 -7.37
N LYS A 287 7.44 -9.78 -8.43
CA LYS A 287 6.06 -10.10 -8.81
C LYS A 287 5.71 -11.50 -8.32
N ILE A 288 4.53 -11.63 -7.72
CA ILE A 288 3.95 -12.89 -7.25
C ILE A 288 3.31 -13.60 -8.44
N LEU A 289 3.81 -14.81 -8.72
CA LEU A 289 3.29 -15.66 -9.79
C LEU A 289 2.14 -16.54 -9.32
N SER A 290 2.27 -17.16 -8.14
CA SER A 290 1.25 -17.99 -7.50
C SER A 290 1.71 -18.44 -6.11
N ILE A 291 0.79 -18.92 -5.29
CA ILE A 291 1.14 -19.77 -4.14
C ILE A 291 0.86 -21.23 -4.51
N VAL A 292 1.82 -22.10 -4.23
CA VAL A 292 1.73 -23.52 -4.55
C VAL A 292 1.70 -24.31 -3.26
N ALA A 293 0.70 -25.19 -3.12
CA ALA A 293 0.64 -26.19 -2.08
C ALA A 293 1.01 -27.56 -2.66
N PHE A 294 1.84 -28.31 -1.96
CA PHE A 294 2.32 -29.61 -2.43
C PHE A 294 2.66 -30.54 -1.25
N ASN A 295 2.70 -31.83 -1.55
CA ASN A 295 3.10 -32.88 -0.59
C ASN A 295 4.37 -33.54 -1.15
N PRO A 296 5.53 -33.38 -0.48
CA PRO A 296 6.74 -34.10 -0.85
C PRO A 296 6.53 -35.62 -0.71
N GLU A 297 7.14 -36.42 -1.59
CA GLU A 297 7.02 -37.89 -1.53
C GLU A 297 7.50 -38.48 -0.19
N ASP A 298 8.50 -37.83 0.43
CA ASP A 298 9.11 -38.26 1.69
C ASP A 298 8.51 -37.60 2.95
N CYS A 299 7.44 -36.80 2.83
CA CYS A 299 6.88 -36.05 3.96
C CYS A 299 5.35 -36.11 4.03
N ASN A 300 4.82 -36.52 5.18
CA ASN A 300 3.37 -36.54 5.45
C ASN A 300 2.75 -35.15 5.72
N ALA A 301 3.53 -34.07 5.63
CA ALA A 301 3.06 -32.71 5.85
C ALA A 301 2.88 -31.97 4.53
N GLN A 302 1.70 -31.35 4.37
CA GLN A 302 1.47 -30.41 3.27
C GLN A 302 2.36 -29.18 3.46
N MET A 303 3.13 -28.86 2.43
CA MET A 303 3.99 -27.68 2.38
C MET A 303 3.42 -26.65 1.40
N SER A 304 3.85 -25.39 1.56
CA SER A 304 3.52 -24.35 0.60
C SER A 304 4.61 -23.30 0.48
N CYS A 305 4.69 -22.69 -0.69
CA CYS A 305 5.58 -21.56 -0.97
C CYS A 305 4.96 -20.60 -1.97
N VAL A 306 5.49 -19.38 -2.00
CA VAL A 306 5.13 -18.39 -3.00
C VAL A 306 6.17 -18.44 -4.12
N LEU A 307 5.72 -18.63 -5.34
CA LEU A 307 6.54 -18.48 -6.53
C LEU A 307 6.57 -17.01 -6.91
N VAL A 308 7.78 -16.47 -7.06
CA VAL A 308 8.00 -15.07 -7.39
C VAL A 308 8.92 -14.92 -8.59
N LYS A 309 8.73 -13.83 -9.32
CA LYS A 309 9.58 -13.39 -10.43
C LYS A 309 10.28 -12.12 -10.00
N GLU A 310 11.61 -12.09 -10.11
CA GLU A 310 12.41 -10.96 -9.65
C GLU A 310 12.17 -9.70 -10.52
N LEU A 311 12.16 -8.53 -9.87
CA LEU A 311 12.19 -7.22 -10.50
C LEU A 311 13.57 -6.60 -10.25
N CYS A 312 14.47 -6.74 -11.21
CA CYS A 312 15.82 -6.23 -11.09
C CYS A 312 15.84 -4.72 -11.22
N GLY A 313 16.49 -4.03 -10.28
CA GLY A 313 16.71 -2.59 -10.35
C GLY A 313 17.65 -2.22 -11.49
N SER A 314 17.40 -1.10 -12.18
CA SER A 314 18.29 -0.56 -13.22
C SER A 314 19.63 -0.03 -12.69
N GLY A 315 19.87 -0.10 -11.37
CA GLY A 315 21.07 0.37 -10.68
C GLY A 315 21.13 1.90 -10.47
N SER A 316 20.31 2.67 -11.19
CA SER A 316 20.24 4.14 -11.04
C SER A 316 19.22 4.54 -9.97
N GLN A 317 19.66 5.28 -8.96
CA GLN A 317 18.75 5.96 -8.03
C GLN A 317 17.98 7.04 -8.78
N LEU A 318 16.64 6.99 -8.69
CA LEU A 318 15.77 7.93 -9.40
C LEU A 318 16.03 9.38 -8.95
N CYS A 319 16.12 9.60 -7.64
CA CYS A 319 16.35 10.91 -7.05
C CYS A 319 17.50 10.87 -6.04
N ARG A 320 18.32 11.91 -6.06
CA ARG A 320 19.35 12.16 -5.04
C ARG A 320 19.45 13.66 -4.80
N ASP A 321 19.65 14.03 -3.54
CA ASP A 321 20.09 15.36 -3.15
C ASP A 321 21.53 15.27 -2.65
N SER A 322 22.46 15.85 -3.42
CA SER A 322 23.89 15.75 -3.13
C SER A 322 24.28 16.51 -1.86
N ASP A 323 23.66 17.65 -1.60
CA ASP A 323 23.99 18.52 -0.46
C ASP A 323 23.64 17.83 0.86
N LEU A 324 22.48 17.18 0.92
CA LEU A 324 22.02 16.44 2.08
C LEU A 324 22.54 15.00 2.12
N LYS A 325 23.18 14.52 1.04
CA LYS A 325 23.62 13.12 0.85
C LYS A 325 22.49 12.09 1.03
N ILE A 326 21.27 12.47 0.66
CA ILE A 326 20.08 11.60 0.71
C ILE A 326 19.71 11.10 -0.69
N SER A 327 19.09 9.93 -0.76
CA SER A 327 18.66 9.30 -2.01
C SER A 327 17.34 8.56 -1.86
N SER A 328 16.65 8.35 -2.97
CA SER A 328 15.37 7.65 -3.03
C SER A 328 15.55 6.14 -2.84
N LYS A 329 15.55 5.67 -1.59
CA LYS A 329 15.62 4.23 -1.24
C LYS A 329 14.28 3.50 -1.31
N PHE A 330 13.19 4.23 -1.57
CA PHE A 330 11.83 3.70 -1.51
C PHE A 330 11.18 3.53 -2.88
N ILE A 331 11.79 4.09 -3.93
CA ILE A 331 11.33 4.03 -5.32
C ILE A 331 12.48 3.52 -6.17
N HIS A 332 12.21 2.47 -6.94
CA HIS A 332 13.18 1.80 -7.77
C HIS A 332 12.65 1.76 -9.19
N GLU A 333 13.47 2.18 -10.16
CA GLU A 333 13.23 1.86 -11.56
C GLU A 333 13.68 0.42 -11.78
N VAL A 334 12.77 -0.42 -12.28
CA VAL A 334 12.97 -1.86 -12.39
C VAL A 334 12.71 -2.35 -13.81
N LYS A 335 13.24 -3.53 -14.10
CA LYS A 335 12.89 -4.32 -15.29
C LYS A 335 12.51 -5.73 -14.83
N GLU A 336 11.61 -6.36 -15.57
CA GLU A 336 11.31 -7.77 -15.34
C GLU A 336 12.50 -8.64 -15.71
N SER A 337 12.93 -9.48 -14.77
CA SER A 337 13.92 -10.51 -15.04
C SER A 337 13.25 -11.80 -15.53
N ASN A 338 14.03 -12.76 -16.00
CA ASN A 338 13.52 -14.12 -16.26
C ASN A 338 13.73 -15.06 -15.07
N THR A 339 14.26 -14.55 -13.95
CA THR A 339 14.58 -15.30 -12.73
C THR A 339 13.29 -15.57 -11.96
N ILE A 340 12.98 -16.85 -11.78
CA ILE A 340 11.86 -17.33 -10.96
C ILE A 340 12.45 -18.15 -9.84
N TYR A 341 12.02 -17.89 -8.62
CA TYR A 341 12.43 -18.64 -7.43
C TYR A 341 11.24 -18.78 -6.46
N ALA A 342 11.36 -19.70 -5.53
CA ALA A 342 10.38 -19.92 -4.49
C ALA A 342 10.82 -19.21 -3.21
N VAL A 343 9.86 -18.68 -2.46
CA VAL A 343 10.11 -18.12 -1.13
C VAL A 343 9.12 -18.67 -0.12
N HIS A 344 9.55 -18.81 1.14
CA HIS A 344 8.61 -19.06 2.23
C HIS A 344 7.66 -17.86 2.39
N THR A 345 6.41 -18.13 2.76
CA THR A 345 5.36 -17.10 2.88
C THR A 345 5.75 -15.96 3.83
N GLN A 346 6.50 -16.27 4.89
CA GLN A 346 7.01 -15.31 5.88
C GLN A 346 8.05 -14.30 5.33
N PHE A 347 8.62 -14.53 4.15
CA PHE A 347 9.58 -13.60 3.54
C PHE A 347 8.91 -12.44 2.82
N LEU A 348 7.60 -12.50 2.55
CA LEU A 348 6.84 -11.37 2.01
C LEU A 348 6.69 -10.29 3.08
N LYS A 349 7.49 -9.23 2.97
CA LYS A 349 7.58 -8.17 3.99
C LYS A 349 6.45 -7.16 3.85
N ARG A 350 6.22 -6.67 2.62
CA ARG A 350 5.20 -5.65 2.35
C ARG A 350 4.89 -5.56 0.86
N LYS A 351 3.72 -5.02 0.54
CA LYS A 351 3.34 -4.73 -0.84
C LYS A 351 4.04 -3.49 -1.39
N CYS A 352 4.03 -3.41 -2.71
CA CYS A 352 4.50 -2.24 -3.44
C CYS A 352 3.44 -1.74 -4.41
N VAL A 353 3.50 -0.45 -4.72
CA VAL A 353 2.83 0.17 -5.85
C VAL A 353 3.72 0.04 -7.07
N MET A 354 3.19 -0.53 -8.15
CA MET A 354 3.85 -0.56 -9.44
C MET A 354 3.26 0.53 -10.34
N VAL A 355 4.14 1.37 -10.89
CA VAL A 355 3.79 2.42 -11.86
C VAL A 355 4.48 2.07 -13.17
N ASP A 356 3.71 1.51 -14.09
CA ASP A 356 4.16 1.13 -15.41
C ASP A 356 3.89 2.28 -16.39
N LEU A 357 4.95 3.00 -16.77
CA LEU A 357 4.91 4.03 -17.81
C LEU A 357 5.53 3.44 -19.07
N LYS A 358 5.09 3.87 -20.26
CA LYS A 358 5.44 3.29 -21.57
C LYS A 358 6.88 2.78 -21.74
N ASP A 359 7.87 3.48 -21.21
CA ASP A 359 9.30 3.13 -21.35
C ASP A 359 9.99 2.79 -20.03
N ARG A 360 9.31 2.93 -18.88
CA ARG A 360 9.91 2.79 -17.54
C ARG A 360 8.91 2.26 -16.53
N MET A 361 9.34 1.25 -15.78
CA MET A 361 8.57 0.69 -14.67
C MET A 361 9.18 1.13 -13.35
N TYR A 362 8.35 1.67 -12.46
CA TYR A 362 8.75 2.03 -11.10
C TYR A 362 8.02 1.18 -10.08
N VAL A 363 8.74 0.76 -9.05
CA VAL A 363 8.16 0.06 -7.89
C VAL A 363 8.45 0.86 -6.64
N ILE A 364 7.40 1.15 -5.88
CA ILE A 364 7.45 1.92 -4.65
C ILE A 364 6.88 1.09 -3.52
N ALA A 365 7.71 0.76 -2.52
CA ALA A 365 7.24 0.01 -1.37
C ALA A 365 6.29 0.84 -0.51
N LEU A 366 5.32 0.20 0.16
CA LEU A 366 4.51 0.89 1.16
C LEU A 366 5.40 1.30 2.36
N PRO A 367 5.26 2.51 2.92
CA PRO A 367 6.10 2.93 4.05
C PRO A 367 5.83 2.08 5.30
N ASN A 368 4.59 1.60 5.48
CA ASN A 368 4.16 0.72 6.56
C ASN A 368 2.99 -0.17 6.12
N ASN A 369 2.70 -1.23 6.88
CA ASN A 369 1.58 -2.15 6.62
C ASN A 369 0.32 -1.84 7.47
N ILE A 370 0.36 -0.76 8.26
CA ILE A 370 -0.63 -0.44 9.30
C ILE A 370 -1.69 0.52 8.76
N GLU A 371 -1.25 1.63 8.18
CA GLU A 371 -2.12 2.68 7.68
C GLU A 371 -2.78 2.23 6.36
N ARG A 372 -4.07 1.91 6.44
CA ARG A 372 -4.96 1.75 5.30
C ARG A 372 -5.88 2.99 5.27
N ASP A 373 -6.12 3.51 4.07
CA ASP A 373 -6.99 4.68 3.85
C ASP A 373 -8.43 4.46 4.34
#